data_AF-A0A935N0J6-F1
#
_entry.id   AF-A0A935N0J6-F1
#
_cell.length_a   1.000
_cell.length_b   1.000
_cell.length_c   1.000
_cell.angle_alpha   90.00
_cell.angle_beta   90.00
_cell.angle_gamma   90.00
#
_symmetry.space_group_name_H-M   'P 1'
#
loop_
_entity.id
_entity.type
_entity.pdbx_description
1 polymer ?
#
loop_
_entity_poly.entity_id
_entity_poly.type
_entity_poly.pdbx_seq_one_letter_code
_entity_poly.pdbx_strand_id
1 'polypeptide(L)'
;MSELDFEKLLARNNEHLSKLNDIVQQTLKEEESLVDKLLHPEKEKLSFAENLSDKIARFGGSWHFIIFFGIILFCWVLFNIFSPYKFDAYPFILLNLLLGGVAALQAPFIMMSQNRQVEKDRLKTDNDYMINLKAELEIRSLHQKINIMMQDQSKTMLESQALQVRHMNEISEKSFRINEQHTKVIEELIIKVNALLSTSTLK
;
A
#
# COMPACT_ATOMS: atom_id res chain seq x y z
N MET A 1 41.57 -2.32 -32.03
CA MET A 1 40.73 -2.75 -30.91
C MET A 1 40.61 -4.25 -31.03
N SER A 2 41.27 -5.01 -30.15
CA SER A 2 41.39 -6.48 -30.27
C SER A 2 40.08 -7.17 -29.82
N GLU A 3 39.69 -8.27 -30.46
CA GLU A 3 38.61 -9.18 -30.00
C GLU A 3 38.73 -9.53 -28.51
N LEU A 4 39.96 -9.60 -28.00
CA LEU A 4 40.30 -9.87 -26.60
C LEU A 4 39.77 -8.80 -25.62
N ASP A 5 39.61 -7.56 -26.08
CA ASP A 5 39.12 -6.43 -25.29
C ASP A 5 37.59 -6.43 -25.22
N PHE A 6 36.93 -6.91 -26.28
CA PHE A 6 35.47 -7.02 -26.36
C PHE A 6 34.95 -8.17 -25.49
N GLU A 7 35.61 -9.33 -25.50
CA GLU A 7 35.28 -10.43 -24.59
C GLU A 7 35.49 -10.05 -23.11
N LYS A 8 36.58 -9.35 -22.78
CA LYS A 8 36.81 -8.85 -21.42
C LYS A 8 35.72 -7.86 -20.98
N LEU A 9 35.26 -6.99 -21.88
CA LEU A 9 34.16 -6.07 -21.61
C LEU A 9 32.82 -6.81 -21.43
N LEU A 10 32.54 -7.83 -22.23
CA LEU A 10 31.34 -8.65 -22.11
C LEU A 10 31.33 -9.48 -20.81
N ALA A 11 32.47 -10.10 -20.46
CA ALA A 11 32.62 -10.83 -19.21
C ALA A 11 32.43 -9.92 -17.99
N ARG A 12 32.98 -8.70 -18.03
CA ARG A 12 32.83 -7.69 -16.97
C ARG A 12 31.39 -7.18 -16.85
N ASN A 13 30.69 -6.99 -17.97
CA ASN A 13 29.29 -6.60 -17.98
C ASN A 13 28.39 -7.70 -17.41
N ASN A 14 28.60 -8.96 -17.79
CA ASN A 14 27.85 -10.09 -17.23
C ASN A 14 28.06 -10.24 -15.72
N GLU A 15 29.29 -10.06 -15.23
CA GLU A 15 29.58 -10.08 -13.80
C GLU A 15 28.88 -8.92 -13.06
N HIS A 16 28.85 -7.73 -13.66
CA HIS A 16 28.16 -6.57 -13.10
C HIS A 16 26.63 -6.75 -13.07
N LEU A 17 26.05 -7.35 -14.11
CA LEU A 17 24.62 -7.70 -14.14
C LEU A 17 24.27 -8.76 -13.08
N SER A 18 25.15 -9.74 -12.84
CA SER A 18 24.97 -10.71 -11.76
C SER A 18 24.95 -10.03 -10.40
N LYS A 19 25.87 -9.11 -10.14
CA LYS A 19 25.92 -8.34 -8.87
C LYS A 19 24.70 -7.45 -8.69
N LEU A 20 24.23 -6.78 -9.75
CA LEU A 20 23.00 -5.99 -9.69
C LEU A 20 21.78 -6.87 -9.41
N ASN A 21 21.69 -8.03 -10.05
CA ASN A 21 20.60 -8.96 -9.79
C ASN A 21 20.63 -9.47 -8.34
N ASP A 22 21.80 -9.82 -7.80
CA ASP A 22 21.94 -10.23 -6.41
C ASP A 22 21.56 -9.11 -5.44
N ILE A 23 21.98 -7.87 -5.69
CA ILE A 23 21.62 -6.71 -4.86
C ILE A 23 20.11 -6.46 -4.90
N VAL A 24 19.49 -6.47 -6.09
CA VAL A 24 18.05 -6.30 -6.24
C VAL A 24 17.28 -7.42 -5.55
N GLN A 25 17.71 -8.67 -5.71
CA GLN A 25 17.11 -9.81 -5.02
C GLN A 25 17.23 -9.68 -3.50
N GLN A 26 18.39 -9.24 -3.01
CA GLN A 26 18.61 -9.03 -1.58
C GLN A 26 17.73 -7.91 -1.03
N THR A 27 17.62 -6.77 -1.73
CA THR A 27 16.74 -5.65 -1.34
C THR A 27 15.27 -6.05 -1.36
N LEU A 28 14.80 -6.77 -2.39
CA LEU A 28 13.42 -7.27 -2.45
C LEU A 28 13.12 -8.23 -1.30
N LYS A 29 14.05 -9.13 -0.98
CA LYS A 29 13.90 -10.10 0.10
C LYS A 29 13.92 -9.43 1.49
N GLU A 30 14.71 -8.38 1.65
CA GLU A 30 14.70 -7.54 2.85
C GLU A 30 13.37 -6.80 2.99
N GLU A 31 12.88 -6.16 1.92
CA GLU A 31 11.55 -5.52 1.92
C GLU A 31 10.44 -6.51 2.26
N GLU A 32 10.45 -7.71 1.66
CA GLU A 32 9.44 -8.74 1.91
C GLU A 32 9.49 -9.22 3.37
N SER A 33 10.68 -9.41 3.94
CA SER A 33 10.82 -9.80 5.35
C SER A 33 10.43 -8.69 6.34
N LEU A 34 10.65 -7.42 5.97
CA LEU A 34 10.23 -6.28 6.77
C LEU A 34 8.70 -6.18 6.76
N VAL A 35 8.09 -6.34 5.59
CA VAL A 35 6.63 -6.39 5.45
C VAL A 35 6.05 -7.56 6.24
N ASP A 36 6.66 -8.75 6.17
CA ASP A 36 6.21 -9.92 6.93
C ASP A 36 6.29 -9.69 8.46
N LYS A 37 7.38 -9.09 8.96
CA LYS A 37 7.51 -8.74 10.39
C LYS A 37 6.52 -7.67 10.85
N LEU A 38 6.18 -6.72 9.97
CA LEU A 38 5.17 -5.70 10.25
C LEU A 38 3.76 -6.33 10.23
N LEU A 39 3.47 -7.25 9.31
CA LEU A 39 2.17 -7.94 9.21
C LEU A 39 1.97 -9.03 10.28
N HIS A 40 3.05 -9.65 10.73
CA HIS A 40 3.08 -10.72 11.72
C HIS A 40 4.09 -10.40 12.82
N PRO A 41 3.73 -9.47 13.74
CA PRO A 41 4.59 -9.19 14.88
C PRO A 41 4.83 -10.49 15.65
N GLU A 42 6.11 -10.79 15.93
CA GLU A 42 6.49 -11.96 16.70
C GLU A 42 5.70 -11.97 18.02
N LYS A 43 5.06 -13.11 18.32
CA LYS A 43 4.38 -13.29 19.59
C LYS A 43 5.43 -13.23 20.70
N GLU A 44 5.42 -12.16 21.48
CA GLU A 44 6.21 -12.04 22.69
C GLU A 44 6.09 -13.30 23.54
N LYS A 45 7.25 -13.85 23.95
CA LYS A 45 7.31 -14.95 24.90
C LYS A 45 6.89 -14.43 26.28
N LEU A 46 5.62 -14.62 26.61
CA LEU A 46 5.03 -14.19 27.87
C LEU A 46 5.77 -14.82 29.06
N SER A 47 6.23 -13.97 29.98
CA SER A 47 6.73 -14.36 31.29
C SER A 47 5.61 -14.98 32.13
N PHE A 48 5.97 -15.87 33.06
CA PHE A 48 5.02 -16.58 33.93
C PHE A 48 4.09 -15.63 34.70
N ALA A 49 4.62 -14.49 35.16
CA ALA A 49 3.84 -13.46 35.86
C ALA A 49 2.81 -12.78 34.95
N GLU A 50 3.13 -12.60 33.67
CA GLU A 50 2.25 -11.96 32.69
C GLU A 50 1.09 -12.88 32.29
N ASN A 51 1.37 -14.18 32.17
CA ASN A 51 0.33 -15.20 31.94
C ASN A 51 -0.62 -15.33 33.14
N LEU A 52 -0.11 -15.16 34.36
CA LEU A 52 -0.92 -15.23 35.58
C LEU A 52 -1.82 -13.99 35.70
N SER A 53 -1.27 -12.79 35.49
CA SER A 53 -2.02 -11.53 35.52
C SER A 53 -3.20 -11.54 34.55
N ASP A 54 -3.00 -12.06 33.33
CA ASP A 54 -4.07 -12.19 32.34
C ASP A 54 -5.18 -13.12 32.74
N LYS A 55 -4.83 -14.28 33.29
CA LYS A 55 -5.84 -15.25 33.73
C LYS A 55 -6.66 -14.67 34.87
N ILE A 56 -6.02 -13.99 35.81
CA ILE A 56 -6.69 -13.35 36.95
C ILE A 56 -7.59 -12.19 36.47
N ALA A 57 -7.10 -11.33 35.59
CA ALA A 57 -7.88 -10.22 35.03
C ALA A 57 -9.11 -10.71 34.24
N ARG A 58 -8.94 -11.74 33.40
CA ARG A 58 -10.04 -12.34 32.63
C ARG A 58 -11.04 -13.08 33.52
N PHE A 59 -10.56 -13.74 34.59
CA PHE A 59 -11.42 -14.45 35.54
C PHE A 59 -12.24 -13.48 36.39
N GLY A 60 -11.60 -12.44 36.94
CA GLY A 60 -12.27 -11.40 37.75
C GLY A 60 -13.30 -10.57 36.97
N GLY A 61 -13.15 -10.45 35.64
CA GLY A 61 -14.11 -9.75 34.77
C GLY A 61 -15.28 -10.60 34.25
N SER A 62 -15.36 -11.88 34.61
CA SER A 62 -16.42 -12.78 34.12
C SER A 62 -17.72 -12.63 34.89
N TRP A 63 -18.84 -12.54 34.18
CA TRP A 63 -20.19 -12.53 34.76
C TRP A 63 -20.48 -13.75 35.66
N HIS A 64 -19.92 -14.91 35.31
CA HIS A 64 -20.09 -16.14 36.10
C HIS A 64 -19.34 -16.06 37.44
N PHE A 65 -18.18 -15.40 37.48
CA PHE A 65 -17.41 -15.21 38.70
C PHE A 65 -18.14 -14.30 39.68
N ILE A 66 -18.72 -13.20 39.18
CA ILE A 66 -19.48 -12.23 39.99
C ILE A 66 -20.66 -12.92 40.68
N ILE A 67 -21.43 -13.72 39.94
CA ILE A 67 -22.60 -14.45 40.47
C ILE A 67 -22.15 -15.49 41.51
N PHE A 68 -21.15 -16.31 41.19
CA PHE A 68 -20.62 -17.32 42.10
C PHE A 68 -20.08 -16.71 43.40
N PHE A 69 -19.29 -15.64 43.30
CA PHE A 69 -18.75 -14.92 44.45
C PHE A 69 -19.87 -14.32 45.30
N GLY A 70 -20.91 -13.75 44.67
CA GLY A 70 -22.10 -13.27 45.37
C GLY A 70 -22.84 -14.36 46.15
N ILE A 71 -22.97 -15.57 45.59
CA ILE A 71 -23.58 -16.71 46.28
C ILE A 71 -22.75 -17.12 47.50
N ILE A 72 -21.41 -17.18 47.37
CA ILE A 72 -20.53 -17.50 48.50
C ILE A 72 -20.71 -16.47 49.64
N LEU A 73 -20.72 -15.18 49.31
CA LEU A 73 -20.93 -14.12 50.30
C LEU A 73 -22.29 -14.24 50.97
N PHE A 74 -23.34 -14.52 50.20
CA PHE A 74 -24.68 -14.73 50.74
C PHE A 74 -24.72 -15.94 51.69
N CYS A 75 -24.14 -17.07 51.30
CA CYS A 75 -24.01 -18.25 52.15
C CYS A 75 -23.20 -17.97 53.43
N TRP A 76 -22.14 -17.17 53.35
CA TRP A 76 -21.32 -16.78 54.51
C TRP A 76 -22.11 -15.95 55.53
N VAL A 77 -22.93 -15.02 55.05
CA VAL A 77 -23.83 -14.22 55.88
C VAL A 77 -24.88 -15.10 56.53
N LEU A 78 -25.54 -16.00 55.78
CA LEU A 78 -26.51 -16.94 56.34
C LEU A 78 -25.87 -17.84 57.41
N PHE A 79 -24.69 -18.39 57.14
CA PHE A 79 -23.96 -19.22 58.10
C PHE A 79 -23.69 -18.47 59.41
N ASN A 80 -23.25 -17.22 59.36
CA ASN A 80 -22.98 -16.44 60.58
C ASN A 80 -24.25 -15.98 61.33
N ILE A 81 -25.39 -15.85 60.65
CA ILE A 81 -26.68 -15.54 61.28
C ILE A 81 -27.24 -16.76 62.02
N PHE A 82 -27.18 -17.94 61.41
CA PHE A 82 -27.78 -19.17 61.95
C PHE A 82 -26.83 -20.00 62.82
N SER A 83 -25.51 -19.78 62.74
CA SER A 83 -24.54 -20.48 63.57
C SER A 83 -24.65 -20.03 65.03
N PRO A 84 -24.74 -20.97 66.00
CA PRO A 84 -24.68 -20.63 67.43
C PRO A 84 -23.32 -20.05 67.83
N TYR A 85 -22.27 -20.36 67.08
CA TYR A 85 -20.95 -19.77 67.20
C TYR A 85 -20.87 -18.60 66.22
N LYS A 86 -21.09 -17.38 66.72
CA LYS A 86 -21.05 -16.12 65.95
C LYS A 86 -19.61 -15.74 65.61
N PHE A 87 -19.02 -16.44 64.64
CA PHE A 87 -17.63 -16.25 64.22
C PHE A 87 -17.38 -14.83 63.66
N ASP A 88 -18.34 -14.28 62.92
CA ASP A 88 -18.34 -12.90 62.40
C ASP A 88 -19.72 -12.27 62.63
N ALA A 89 -19.94 -11.70 63.81
CA ALA A 89 -21.21 -11.07 64.17
C ALA A 89 -21.41 -9.74 63.42
N TYR A 90 -22.68 -9.37 63.16
CA TYR A 90 -23.02 -8.07 62.58
C TYR A 90 -22.33 -6.94 63.37
N PRO A 91 -21.47 -6.11 62.75
CA PRO A 91 -21.46 -5.68 61.34
C PRO A 91 -20.50 -6.40 60.35
N PHE A 92 -20.07 -7.65 60.62
CA PHE A 92 -19.21 -8.47 59.74
C PHE A 92 -17.81 -7.89 59.45
N ILE A 93 -17.00 -7.72 60.50
CA ILE A 93 -15.67 -7.09 60.39
C ILE A 93 -14.68 -7.94 59.59
N LEU A 94 -14.72 -9.28 59.72
CA LEU A 94 -13.80 -10.17 59.02
C LEU A 94 -14.12 -10.22 57.54
N LEU A 95 -15.40 -10.29 57.19
CA LEU A 95 -15.86 -10.23 55.82
C LEU A 95 -15.42 -8.91 55.16
N ASN A 96 -15.63 -7.79 55.83
CA ASN A 96 -15.24 -6.47 55.31
C ASN A 96 -13.71 -6.36 55.10
N LEU A 97 -12.92 -6.89 56.04
CA LEU A 97 -11.46 -6.93 55.91
C LEU A 97 -11.02 -7.77 54.69
N LEU A 98 -11.65 -8.94 54.49
CA LEU A 98 -11.33 -9.82 53.38
C LEU A 98 -11.71 -9.21 52.04
N LEU A 99 -12.91 -8.62 51.90
CA LEU A 99 -13.31 -7.91 50.68
C LEU A 99 -12.38 -6.73 50.38
N GLY A 100 -12.01 -5.95 51.39
CA GLY A 100 -11.06 -4.84 51.24
C GLY A 100 -9.70 -5.31 50.74
N GLY A 101 -9.17 -6.40 51.29
CA GLY A 101 -7.91 -7.01 50.83
C GLY A 101 -7.97 -7.51 49.39
N VAL A 102 -9.06 -8.18 49.00
CA VAL A 102 -9.27 -8.64 47.62
C VAL A 102 -9.32 -7.45 46.66
N ALA A 103 -10.06 -6.39 46.99
CA ALA A 103 -10.17 -5.20 46.16
C ALA A 103 -8.81 -4.47 46.02
N ALA A 104 -8.04 -4.38 47.11
CA ALA A 104 -6.72 -3.76 47.10
C ALA A 104 -5.72 -4.50 46.20
N LEU A 105 -5.77 -5.84 46.18
CA LEU A 105 -4.94 -6.65 45.27
C LEU A 105 -5.46 -6.63 43.82
N GLN A 106 -6.77 -6.45 43.61
CA GLN A 106 -7.37 -6.41 42.28
C GLN A 106 -6.91 -5.20 41.47
N ALA A 107 -6.83 -4.01 42.07
CA ALA A 107 -6.44 -2.77 41.39
C ALA A 107 -5.09 -2.85 40.64
N PRO A 108 -3.97 -3.29 41.26
CA PRO A 108 -2.69 -3.41 40.55
C PRO A 108 -2.69 -4.50 39.48
N PHE A 109 -3.42 -5.62 39.66
CA PHE A 109 -3.55 -6.63 38.60
C PHE A 109 -4.32 -6.10 37.39
N ILE A 110 -5.41 -5.34 37.61
CA ILE A 110 -6.13 -4.65 36.55
C ILE A 110 -5.19 -3.65 35.86
N MET A 111 -4.47 -2.84 36.63
CA MET A 111 -3.55 -1.83 36.08
C MET A 111 -2.43 -2.47 35.26
N MET A 112 -1.84 -3.57 35.72
CA MET A 112 -0.81 -4.32 34.97
C MET A 112 -1.38 -4.92 33.68
N SER A 113 -2.59 -5.51 33.73
CA SER A 113 -3.25 -6.03 32.52
C SER A 113 -3.58 -4.92 31.52
N GLN A 114 -4.06 -3.77 32.01
CA GLN A 114 -4.35 -2.59 31.19
C GLN A 114 -3.07 -2.00 30.56
N ASN A 115 -2.01 -1.78 31.35
CA ASN A 115 -0.76 -1.21 30.86
C ASN A 115 -0.18 -2.03 29.68
N ARG A 116 -0.28 -3.36 29.79
CA ARG A 116 0.17 -4.27 28.75
C ARG A 116 -0.73 -4.28 27.51
N GLN A 117 -2.05 -4.12 27.67
CA GLN A 117 -2.94 -3.95 26.52
C GLN A 117 -2.65 -2.65 25.78
N VAL A 118 -2.41 -1.56 26.51
CA VAL A 118 -2.01 -0.27 25.94
C VAL A 118 -0.69 -0.38 25.15
N GLU A 119 0.27 -1.12 25.67
CA GLU A 119 1.55 -1.32 24.97
C GLU A 119 1.37 -2.11 23.66
N LYS A 120 0.55 -3.17 23.66
CA LYS A 120 0.19 -3.89 22.44
C LYS A 120 -0.56 -3.02 21.44
N ASP A 121 -1.52 -2.22 21.92
CA ASP A 121 -2.29 -1.30 21.08
C ASP A 121 -1.38 -0.21 20.49
N ARG A 122 -0.39 0.28 21.26
CA ARG A 122 0.62 1.22 20.78
C ARG A 122 1.48 0.62 19.67
N LEU A 123 2.03 -0.57 19.88
CA LEU A 123 2.84 -1.25 18.85
C LEU A 123 2.05 -1.49 17.57
N LYS A 124 0.78 -1.90 17.70
CA LYS A 124 -0.12 -2.05 16.56
C LYS A 124 -0.34 -0.73 15.83
N THR A 125 -0.57 0.36 16.58
CA THR A 125 -0.77 1.70 16.01
C THR A 125 0.47 2.19 15.27
N ASP A 126 1.66 2.00 15.84
CA ASP A 126 2.94 2.37 15.20
C ASP A 126 3.16 1.58 13.90
N ASN A 127 2.80 0.30 13.90
CA ASN A 127 2.85 -0.55 12.72
C ASN A 127 1.86 -0.13 11.63
N ASP A 128 0.59 0.12 12.00
CA ASP A 128 -0.43 0.62 11.07
C ASP A 128 -0.02 1.97 10.46
N TYR A 129 0.63 2.83 11.25
CA TYR A 129 1.21 4.09 10.77
C TYR A 129 2.31 3.86 9.74
N MET A 130 3.24 2.94 9.99
CA MET A 130 4.32 2.61 9.03
C MET A 130 3.77 2.06 7.70
N ILE A 131 2.76 1.19 7.77
CA ILE A 131 2.09 0.65 6.56
C ILE A 131 1.44 1.78 5.77
N ASN A 132 0.73 2.68 6.44
CA ASN A 132 0.09 3.81 5.78
C ASN A 132 1.11 4.75 5.12
N LEU A 133 2.22 5.04 5.79
CA LEU A 133 3.30 5.85 5.22
C LEU A 133 3.92 5.19 3.97
N LYS A 134 4.14 3.87 4.00
CA LYS A 134 4.63 3.12 2.84
C LYS A 134 3.64 3.20 1.67
N ALA A 135 2.35 2.99 1.94
CA ALA A 135 1.31 3.12 0.93
C ALA A 135 1.28 4.52 0.30
N GLU A 136 1.42 5.58 1.11
CA GLU A 136 1.50 6.95 0.60
C GLU A 136 2.71 7.16 -0.33
N LEU A 137 3.88 6.66 0.05
CA LEU A 137 5.10 6.74 -0.77
C LEU A 137 4.97 5.98 -2.09
N GLU A 138 4.41 4.77 -2.05
CA GLU A 138 4.15 3.97 -3.25
C GLU A 138 3.18 4.68 -4.20
N ILE A 139 2.08 5.23 -3.68
CA ILE A 139 1.11 6.02 -4.46
C ILE A 139 1.79 7.23 -5.09
N ARG A 140 2.63 7.96 -4.33
CA ARG A 140 3.37 9.13 -4.84
C ARG A 140 4.34 8.73 -5.97
N SER A 141 5.04 7.61 -5.82
CA SER A 141 5.94 7.06 -6.84
C SER A 141 5.19 6.67 -8.11
N LEU A 142 4.07 5.96 -7.98
CA LEU A 142 3.20 5.62 -9.11
C LEU A 142 2.68 6.87 -9.81
N HIS A 143 2.24 7.87 -9.06
CA HIS A 143 1.76 9.14 -9.60
C HIS A 143 2.85 9.86 -10.42
N GLN A 144 4.09 9.89 -9.92
CA GLN A 144 5.21 10.46 -10.65
C GLN A 144 5.51 9.69 -11.95
N LYS A 145 5.50 8.35 -11.92
CA LYS A 145 5.70 7.53 -13.11
C LYS A 145 4.61 7.74 -14.16
N ILE A 146 3.34 7.83 -13.73
CA ILE A 146 2.21 8.15 -14.61
C ILE A 146 2.38 9.53 -15.25
N ASN A 147 2.79 10.54 -14.48
CA ASN A 147 3.03 11.89 -15.01
C ASN A 147 4.14 11.90 -16.08
N ILE A 148 5.24 11.16 -15.88
CA ILE A 148 6.31 11.03 -16.87
C ILE A 148 5.80 10.35 -18.15
N MET A 149 5.05 9.24 -18.01
CA MET A 149 4.47 8.55 -19.16
C MET A 149 3.47 9.42 -19.93
N MET A 150 2.62 10.17 -19.24
CA MET A 150 1.68 11.10 -19.87
C MET A 150 2.40 12.22 -20.61
N GLN A 151 3.49 12.76 -20.05
CA GLN A 151 4.31 13.76 -20.74
C GLN A 151 4.95 13.20 -22.01
N ASP A 152 5.48 11.98 -21.96
CA ASP A 152 6.07 11.31 -23.12
C ASP A 152 5.01 11.07 -24.21
N GLN A 153 3.86 10.50 -23.82
CA GLN A 153 2.73 10.27 -24.73
C GLN A 153 2.24 11.58 -25.38
N SER A 154 2.19 12.68 -24.63
CA SER A 154 1.81 13.98 -25.18
C SER A 154 2.81 14.48 -26.24
N LYS A 155 4.12 14.25 -26.04
CA LYS A 155 5.13 14.60 -27.05
C LYS A 155 4.99 13.76 -28.30
N THR A 156 4.85 12.44 -28.16
CA THR A 156 4.64 11.53 -29.29
C THR A 156 3.39 11.90 -30.09
N MET A 157 2.31 12.30 -29.41
CA MET A 157 1.08 12.74 -30.07
C MET A 157 1.28 14.05 -30.86
N LEU A 158 2.02 15.02 -30.32
CA LEU A 158 2.37 16.26 -31.03
C LEU A 158 3.27 15.99 -32.25
N GLU A 159 4.24 15.10 -32.14
CA GLU A 159 5.09 14.68 -33.26
C GLU A 159 4.28 14.00 -34.37
N SER A 160 3.35 13.12 -34.00
CA SER A 160 2.43 12.49 -34.95
C SER A 160 1.52 13.50 -35.65
N GLN A 161 1.00 14.50 -34.93
CA GLN A 161 0.21 15.59 -35.52
C GLN A 161 1.05 16.44 -36.47
N ALA A 162 2.27 16.82 -36.09
CA ALA A 162 3.17 17.58 -36.94
C ALA A 162 3.50 16.83 -38.24
N LEU A 163 3.69 15.51 -38.15
CA LEU A 163 3.87 14.64 -39.32
C LEU A 163 2.62 14.61 -40.20
N GLN A 164 1.42 14.46 -39.62
CA GLN A 164 0.16 14.53 -40.36
C GLN A 164 -0.01 15.87 -41.10
N VAL A 165 0.36 16.98 -40.48
CA VAL A 165 0.31 18.31 -41.12
C VAL A 165 1.30 18.39 -42.28
N ARG A 166 2.52 17.85 -42.15
CA ARG A 166 3.49 17.78 -43.26
C ARG A 166 2.94 16.96 -44.43
N HIS A 167 2.36 15.79 -44.15
CA HIS A 167 1.73 14.97 -45.17
C HIS A 167 0.58 15.73 -45.86
N MET A 168 -0.22 16.48 -45.10
CA MET A 168 -1.28 17.33 -45.67
C MET A 168 -0.72 18.40 -46.61
N ASN A 169 0.38 19.07 -46.22
CA ASN A 169 1.04 20.06 -47.07
C ASN A 169 1.61 19.42 -48.34
N GLU A 170 2.28 18.27 -48.24
CA GLU A 170 2.79 17.55 -49.41
C GLU A 170 1.68 17.12 -50.37
N ILE A 171 0.54 16.64 -49.84
CA ILE A 171 -0.63 16.29 -50.64
C ILE A 171 -1.20 17.54 -51.31
N SER A 172 -1.30 18.65 -50.58
CA SER A 172 -1.79 19.93 -51.11
C SER A 172 -0.89 20.45 -52.23
N GLU A 173 0.44 20.40 -52.06
CA GLU A 173 1.40 20.78 -53.09
C GLU A 173 1.31 19.89 -54.32
N LYS A 174 1.24 18.56 -54.15
CA LYS A 174 1.05 17.63 -55.28
C LYS A 174 -0.26 17.91 -56.01
N SER A 175 -1.34 18.17 -55.28
CA SER A 175 -2.64 18.52 -55.85
C SER A 175 -2.56 19.82 -56.64
N PHE A 176 -1.86 20.83 -56.13
CA PHE A 176 -1.65 22.10 -56.83
C PHE A 176 -0.82 21.92 -58.11
N ARG A 177 0.30 21.17 -58.04
CA ARG A 177 1.13 20.89 -59.23
C ARG A 177 0.38 20.12 -60.30
N ILE A 178 -0.41 19.12 -59.91
CA ILE A 178 -1.29 18.39 -60.83
C ILE A 178 -2.28 19.37 -61.47
N ASN A 179 -2.93 20.23 -60.68
CA ASN A 179 -3.89 21.19 -61.22
C ASN A 179 -3.24 22.18 -62.19
N GLU A 180 -2.05 22.71 -61.89
CA GLU A 180 -1.28 23.58 -62.79
C GLU A 180 -0.93 22.85 -64.10
N GLN A 181 -0.52 21.58 -64.01
CA GLN A 181 -0.19 20.77 -65.17
C GLN A 181 -1.42 20.49 -66.04
N HIS A 182 -2.59 20.24 -65.43
CA HIS A 182 -3.87 20.13 -66.13
C HIS A 182 -4.24 21.43 -66.85
N THR A 183 -4.08 22.59 -66.20
CA THR A 183 -4.35 23.90 -66.84
C THR A 183 -3.45 24.14 -68.05
N LYS A 184 -2.15 23.85 -67.95
CA LYS A 184 -1.21 23.98 -69.09
C LYS A 184 -1.59 23.07 -70.25
N VAL A 185 -1.97 21.82 -69.99
CA VAL A 185 -2.41 20.89 -71.04
C VAL A 185 -3.67 21.40 -71.73
N ILE A 186 -4.63 21.94 -70.97
CA ILE A 186 -5.85 22.54 -71.54
C ILE A 186 -5.51 23.73 -72.42
N GLU A 187 -4.65 24.66 -71.96
CA GLU A 187 -4.20 25.79 -72.76
C GLU A 187 -3.52 25.34 -74.06
N GLU A 188 -2.63 24.34 -73.99
CA GLU A 188 -1.96 23.79 -75.16
C GLU A 188 -2.95 23.13 -76.14
N LEU A 189 -3.97 22.43 -75.63
CA LEU A 189 -5.04 21.83 -76.43
C LEU A 189 -5.87 22.89 -77.13
N ILE A 190 -6.25 23.96 -76.43
CA ILE A 190 -7.01 25.09 -76.99
C ILE A 190 -6.22 25.74 -78.13
N ILE A 191 -4.91 25.97 -77.94
CA ILE A 191 -4.03 26.52 -78.97
C ILE A 191 -3.99 25.59 -80.20
N LYS A 192 -3.81 24.28 -80.01
CA LYS A 192 -3.80 23.30 -81.11
C LYS A 192 -5.13 23.24 -81.86
N VAL A 193 -6.26 23.23 -81.15
CA VAL A 193 -7.60 23.22 -81.76
C VAL A 193 -7.83 24.49 -82.57
N ASN A 194 -7.50 25.67 -82.04
CA ASN A 194 -7.64 26.94 -82.77
C ASN A 194 -6.75 26.99 -84.03
N ALA A 195 -5.53 26.45 -83.98
CA ALA A 195 -4.66 26.35 -85.15
C ALA A 195 -5.19 25.39 -86.24
N LEU A 196 -5.84 24.30 -85.84
CA LEU A 196 -6.49 23.37 -86.79
C LEU A 196 -7.73 24.00 -87.43
N LEU A 197 -8.52 24.76 -86.67
CA LEU A 197 -9.69 25.46 -87.22
C LEU A 197 -9.28 26.52 -88.25
N SER A 198 -8.22 27.30 -87.99
CA SER A 198 -7.75 28.34 -88.91
C SER A 198 -7.14 27.80 -90.21
N THR A 199 -6.58 26.58 -90.20
CA THR A 199 -6.08 25.90 -91.41
C THR A 199 -7.20 25.23 -92.21
N SER A 200 -8.32 24.85 -91.59
CA SER A 200 -9.50 24.31 -92.29
C SER A 200 -10.33 25.38 -93.02
N THR A 201 -10.28 26.63 -92.56
CA THR A 201 -10.99 27.78 -93.18
C THR A 201 -10.27 28.40 -94.38
N LEU A 202 -9.07 27.90 -94.74
CA LEU A 202 -8.25 28.35 -95.87
C LEU A 202 -8.27 27.38 -97.07
N LYS A 203 -9.21 26.42 -97.09
CA LYS A 203 -9.58 25.60 -98.25
C LYS A 203 -11.00 25.92 -98.70
#